data_AF-A0A9W3CPS3-F1
#
_entry.id   AF-A0A9W3CPS3-F1
#
_cell.length_a   1.000
_cell.length_b   1.000
_cell.length_c   1.000
_cell.angle_alpha   90.00
_cell.angle_beta   90.00
_cell.angle_gamma   90.00
#
_symmetry.space_group_name_H-M   'P 1'
#
loop_
_entity.id
_entity.type
_entity.pdbx_description
1 polymer ?
#
loop_
_entity_poly.entity_id
_entity_poly.type
_entity_poly.pdbx_seq_one_letter_code
_entity_poly.pdbx_strand_id
1 'polypeptide(L)'
;MNINREEALRAKELAQGLMKESDFTAARKLAMKANKIDPTLENMTHMTMVCDVHCAATEKIFGNQLNWYGILQVDDMNADDIVIKKQYRRLALLLHPDKNKLPGAESAFKLICQAQMILLDKAKRNFYDIKRERAWRKPAPIPVYKTQHVPRNRAQRPTDTGGSKTLAAYNLSLQVKRSDIEEFFKEAGQVVDVRLGITEYGRFLGVGEVEFATAREAQKAMEFHGRPLLGCQIRLRVSHARGQRPAHSTKRRHGECV
;
A
#
# COMPACT_ATOMS: atom_id res chain seq x y z
N MET A 1 35.89 -3.35 -43.03
CA MET A 1 34.70 -2.87 -42.27
C MET A 1 34.72 -3.52 -40.90
N ASN A 2 34.58 -2.76 -39.82
CA ASN A 2 34.54 -3.32 -38.46
C ASN A 2 33.17 -3.96 -38.23
N ILE A 3 33.08 -5.28 -38.44
CA ILE A 3 31.87 -6.11 -38.24
C ILE A 3 31.20 -5.79 -36.89
N ASN A 4 32.02 -5.58 -35.85
CA ASN A 4 31.56 -5.24 -34.51
C ASN A 4 30.88 -3.86 -34.42
N ARG A 5 31.36 -2.85 -35.16
CA ARG A 5 30.76 -1.50 -35.14
C ARG A 5 29.42 -1.47 -35.86
N GLU A 6 29.31 -2.22 -36.95
CA GLU A 6 28.07 -2.34 -37.73
C GLU A 6 27.00 -3.14 -36.97
N GLU A 7 27.39 -4.19 -36.23
CA GLU A 7 26.49 -4.89 -35.32
C GLU A 7 25.98 -3.96 -34.20
N ALA A 8 26.88 -3.15 -33.61
CA ALA A 8 26.52 -2.23 -32.53
C ALA A 8 25.55 -1.13 -33.00
N LEU A 9 25.73 -0.60 -34.21
CA LEU A 9 24.81 0.36 -34.83
C LEU A 9 23.44 -0.25 -35.09
N ARG A 10 23.38 -1.47 -35.64
CA ARG A 10 22.11 -2.20 -35.85
C ARG A 10 21.36 -2.42 -34.53
N ALA A 11 22.06 -2.84 -33.49
CA ALA A 11 21.45 -3.04 -32.17
C ALA A 11 20.94 -1.74 -31.54
N LYS A 12 21.64 -0.61 -31.75
CA LYS A 12 21.17 0.73 -31.34
C LYS A 12 19.89 1.14 -32.07
N GLU A 13 19.81 0.93 -33.39
CA GLU A 13 18.65 1.28 -34.19
C GLU A 13 17.42 0.45 -33.80
N LEU A 14 17.59 -0.85 -33.59
CA LEU A 14 16.54 -1.72 -33.05
C LEU A 14 16.05 -1.26 -31.67
N ALA A 15 16.97 -0.86 -30.78
CA ALA A 15 16.58 -0.32 -29.48
C ALA A 15 15.72 0.95 -29.61
N GLN A 16 16.06 1.85 -30.53
CA GLN A 16 15.25 3.05 -30.81
C GLN A 16 13.86 2.71 -31.37
N GLY A 17 13.76 1.67 -32.21
CA GLY A 17 12.47 1.15 -32.69
C GLY A 17 11.58 0.70 -31.53
N LEU A 18 12.12 -0.13 -30.64
CA LEU A 18 11.40 -0.62 -29.45
C LEU A 18 10.99 0.50 -28.49
N MET A 19 11.81 1.54 -28.35
CA MET A 19 11.44 2.72 -27.55
C MET A 19 10.23 3.47 -28.14
N LYS A 20 10.07 3.51 -29.47
CA LYS A 20 8.86 4.09 -30.10
C LYS A 20 7.62 3.21 -29.88
N GLU A 21 7.82 1.90 -29.84
CA GLU A 21 6.77 0.92 -29.51
C GLU A 21 6.46 0.84 -28.01
N SER A 22 7.15 1.64 -27.18
CA SER A 22 7.05 1.66 -25.72
C SER A 22 7.53 0.39 -25.00
N ASP A 23 8.27 -0.51 -25.68
CA ASP A 23 8.95 -1.64 -25.03
C ASP A 23 10.34 -1.22 -24.54
N PHE A 24 10.36 -0.55 -23.40
CA PHE A 24 11.59 -0.09 -22.76
C PHE A 24 12.42 -1.23 -22.15
N THR A 25 11.81 -2.40 -21.89
CA THR A 25 12.51 -3.54 -21.28
C THR A 25 13.40 -4.23 -22.30
N ALA A 26 12.87 -4.49 -23.49
CA ALA A 26 13.64 -5.05 -24.59
C ALA A 26 14.64 -4.02 -25.13
N ALA A 27 14.25 -2.75 -25.24
CA ALA A 27 15.15 -1.66 -25.61
C ALA A 27 16.36 -1.56 -24.68
N ARG A 28 16.18 -1.69 -23.35
CA ARG A 28 17.28 -1.70 -22.37
C ARG A 28 18.30 -2.79 -22.65
N LYS A 29 17.84 -4.01 -22.94
CA LYS A 29 18.72 -5.16 -23.21
C LYS A 29 19.56 -4.93 -24.47
N LEU A 30 18.94 -4.40 -25.53
CA LEU A 30 19.64 -4.07 -26.77
C LEU A 30 20.62 -2.92 -26.60
N ALA A 31 20.24 -1.87 -25.86
CA ALA A 31 21.13 -0.76 -25.49
C ALA A 31 22.38 -1.27 -24.76
N MET A 32 22.20 -2.13 -23.74
CA MET A 32 23.31 -2.74 -23.01
C MET A 32 24.19 -3.62 -23.89
N LYS A 33 23.59 -4.40 -24.81
CA LYS A 33 24.34 -5.21 -25.78
C LYS A 33 25.19 -4.32 -26.69
N ALA A 34 24.62 -3.28 -27.28
CA ALA A 34 25.38 -2.38 -28.15
C ALA A 34 26.47 -1.60 -27.40
N ASN A 35 26.24 -1.23 -26.13
CA ASN A 35 27.26 -0.56 -25.31
C ASN A 35 28.45 -1.49 -25.00
N LYS A 36 28.18 -2.79 -24.87
CA LYS A 36 29.22 -3.81 -24.66
C LYS A 36 30.07 -4.04 -25.91
N ILE A 37 29.47 -3.93 -27.10
CA ILE A 37 30.16 -4.14 -28.38
C ILE A 37 30.98 -2.90 -28.76
N ASP A 38 30.39 -1.70 -28.65
CA ASP A 38 31.08 -0.44 -28.93
C ASP A 38 30.67 0.64 -27.90
N PRO A 39 31.49 0.85 -26.85
CA PRO A 39 31.24 1.89 -25.84
C PRO A 39 31.37 3.33 -26.38
N THR A 40 31.94 3.52 -27.57
CA THR A 40 32.14 4.85 -28.18
C THR A 40 30.88 5.37 -28.88
N LEU A 41 29.81 4.57 -28.93
CA LEU A 41 28.54 4.94 -29.54
C LEU A 41 27.89 6.13 -28.82
N GLU A 42 27.66 7.20 -29.57
CA GLU A 42 26.96 8.38 -29.08
C GLU A 42 25.55 8.04 -28.58
N ASN A 43 25.11 8.77 -27.55
CA ASN A 43 23.77 8.70 -26.96
C ASN A 43 23.38 7.36 -26.32
N MET A 44 24.33 6.43 -26.16
CA MET A 44 24.06 5.16 -25.50
C MET A 44 23.70 5.34 -24.02
N THR A 45 24.41 6.22 -23.31
CA THR A 45 24.08 6.59 -21.93
C THR A 45 22.68 7.19 -21.81
N HIS A 46 22.32 8.11 -22.71
CA HIS A 46 20.99 8.72 -22.75
C HIS A 46 19.90 7.67 -22.96
N MET A 47 20.13 6.71 -23.87
CA MET A 47 19.20 5.64 -24.18
C MET A 47 18.99 4.71 -22.99
N THR A 48 20.07 4.27 -22.33
CA THR A 48 20.00 3.45 -21.12
C THR A 48 19.22 4.16 -20.01
N MET A 49 19.47 5.44 -19.78
CA MET A 49 18.75 6.22 -18.75
C MET A 49 17.25 6.35 -19.04
N VAL A 50 16.86 6.63 -20.29
CA VAL A 50 15.44 6.66 -20.67
C VAL A 50 14.80 5.30 -20.41
N CYS A 51 15.47 4.22 -20.82
CA CYS A 51 14.96 2.87 -20.62
C CYS A 51 14.86 2.51 -19.13
N ASP A 52 15.85 2.87 -18.31
CA ASP A 52 15.84 2.56 -16.88
C ASP A 52 14.71 3.28 -16.14
N VAL A 53 14.49 4.57 -16.43
CA VAL A 53 13.41 5.35 -15.82
C VAL A 53 12.05 4.75 -16.19
N HIS A 54 11.85 4.39 -17.45
CA HIS A 54 10.60 3.74 -17.88
C HIS A 54 10.44 2.34 -17.33
N CYS A 55 11.51 1.54 -17.27
CA CYS A 55 11.49 0.22 -16.64
C CYS A 55 11.02 0.35 -15.18
N ALA A 56 11.62 1.27 -14.41
CA ALA A 56 11.25 1.52 -13.02
C ALA A 56 9.80 2.02 -12.86
N ALA A 57 9.27 2.75 -13.84
CA ALA A 57 7.87 3.16 -13.86
C ALA A 57 6.91 2.02 -14.22
N THR A 58 7.34 1.08 -15.08
CA THR A 58 6.55 -0.12 -15.45
C THR A 58 6.61 -1.20 -14.38
N GLU A 59 7.69 -1.26 -13.59
CA GLU A 59 7.85 -2.12 -12.43
C GLU A 59 6.93 -1.60 -11.30
N LYS A 60 5.63 -1.85 -11.47
CA LYS A 60 4.60 -1.57 -10.46
C LYS A 60 4.86 -2.45 -9.25
N ILE A 61 5.51 -1.88 -8.25
CA ILE A 61 5.68 -2.54 -6.96
C ILE A 61 4.32 -2.53 -6.25
N PHE A 62 3.86 -3.72 -5.85
CA PHE A 62 2.67 -4.05 -5.05
C PHE A 62 1.59 -2.96 -4.92
N GLY A 63 0.44 -3.18 -5.59
CA GLY A 63 -0.74 -2.32 -5.45
C GLY A 63 -0.79 -1.12 -6.41
N ASN A 64 -0.28 -1.28 -7.64
CA ASN A 64 -0.36 -0.28 -8.72
C ASN A 64 0.30 1.07 -8.35
N GLN A 65 1.25 1.06 -7.42
CA GLN A 65 2.02 2.24 -6.99
C GLN A 65 3.32 2.34 -7.80
N LEU A 66 3.70 3.56 -8.19
CA LEU A 66 5.00 3.83 -8.80
C LEU A 66 6.08 3.85 -7.72
N ASN A 67 7.26 3.30 -8.06
CA ASN A 67 8.43 3.43 -7.20
C ASN A 67 9.16 4.75 -7.50
N TRP A 68 8.87 5.82 -6.75
CA TRP A 68 9.48 7.14 -6.99
C TRP A 68 10.99 7.14 -6.75
N TYR A 69 11.47 6.36 -5.79
CA TYR A 69 12.91 6.21 -5.54
C TYR A 69 13.58 5.40 -6.66
N GLY A 70 12.94 4.34 -7.15
CA GLY A 70 13.39 3.57 -8.32
C GLY A 70 13.47 4.41 -9.60
N ILE A 71 12.46 5.27 -9.84
CA ILE A 71 12.45 6.22 -10.97
C ILE A 71 13.62 7.20 -10.90
N LEU A 72 13.98 7.67 -9.70
CA LEU A 72 15.15 8.52 -9.50
C LEU A 72 16.46 7.73 -9.39
N GLN A 73 16.42 6.39 -9.46
CA GLN A 73 17.57 5.51 -9.27
C GLN A 73 18.31 5.78 -7.95
N VAL A 74 17.56 5.99 -6.86
CA VAL A 74 18.09 6.20 -5.51
C VAL A 74 17.70 5.01 -4.62
N ASP A 75 18.61 4.59 -3.74
CA ASP A 75 18.34 3.53 -2.78
C ASP A 75 17.30 3.94 -1.72
N ASP A 76 16.28 3.11 -1.55
CA ASP A 76 15.14 3.33 -0.65
C ASP A 76 15.53 3.50 0.84
N MET A 77 16.66 2.95 1.25
CA MET A 77 17.08 2.82 2.65
C MET A 77 17.92 4.00 3.16
N ASN A 78 18.57 4.76 2.26
CA ASN A 78 19.56 5.79 2.64
C ASN A 78 19.39 7.08 1.83
N ALA A 79 18.18 7.33 1.33
CA ALA A 79 17.90 8.48 0.48
C ALA A 79 17.83 9.79 1.29
N ASP A 80 18.96 10.44 1.51
CA ASP A 80 18.97 11.82 2.02
C ASP A 80 18.46 12.81 0.97
N ASP A 81 17.88 13.93 1.42
CA ASP A 81 17.38 15.00 0.54
C ASP A 81 18.49 15.53 -0.39
N ILE A 82 19.73 15.54 0.09
CA ILE A 82 20.93 15.91 -0.66
C ILE A 82 21.17 14.92 -1.82
N VAL A 83 21.05 13.62 -1.57
CA VAL A 83 21.25 12.56 -2.57
C VAL A 83 20.16 12.63 -3.62
N ILE A 84 18.90 12.77 -3.21
CA ILE A 84 17.74 12.91 -4.11
C ILE A 84 17.94 14.13 -5.03
N LYS A 85 18.31 15.28 -4.47
CA LYS A 85 18.54 16.52 -5.25
C LYS A 85 19.73 16.39 -6.20
N LYS A 86 20.82 15.76 -5.75
CA LYS A 86 22.02 15.51 -6.58
C LYS A 86 21.68 14.59 -7.75
N GLN A 87 20.96 13.50 -7.49
CA GLN A 87 20.62 12.52 -8.50
C GLN A 87 19.59 13.08 -9.50
N TYR A 88 18.58 13.82 -9.03
CA TYR A 88 17.66 14.53 -9.91
C TYR A 88 18.40 15.50 -10.85
N ARG A 89 19.33 16.31 -10.34
CA ARG A 89 20.11 17.23 -11.18
C ARG A 89 20.88 16.50 -12.27
N ARG A 90 21.50 15.37 -11.93
CA ARG A 90 22.19 14.51 -12.90
C ARG A 90 21.24 13.99 -13.98
N LEU A 91 20.10 13.42 -13.57
CA LEU A 91 19.10 12.87 -14.50
C LEU A 91 18.47 13.95 -15.38
N ALA A 92 18.11 15.10 -14.80
CA ALA A 92 17.51 16.22 -15.53
C ALA A 92 18.45 16.78 -16.61
N LEU A 93 19.77 16.81 -16.36
CA LEU A 93 20.75 17.25 -17.37
C LEU A 93 20.90 16.26 -18.53
N LEU A 94 20.78 14.96 -18.28
CA LEU A 94 20.92 13.89 -19.27
C LEU A 94 19.61 13.63 -20.05
N LEU A 95 18.46 13.78 -19.39
CA LEU A 95 17.14 13.57 -19.97
C LEU A 95 16.50 14.85 -20.50
N HIS A 96 17.22 15.99 -20.44
CA HIS A 96 16.67 17.26 -20.90
C HIS A 96 16.28 17.16 -22.39
N PRO A 97 15.05 17.55 -22.77
CA PRO A 97 14.54 17.40 -24.14
C PRO A 97 15.36 18.19 -25.18
N ASP A 98 16.07 19.23 -24.73
CA ASP A 98 16.97 20.03 -25.59
C ASP A 98 18.18 19.22 -26.08
N LYS A 99 18.75 18.36 -25.22
CA LYS A 99 19.94 17.54 -25.54
C LYS A 99 19.58 16.14 -26.01
N ASN A 100 18.45 15.61 -25.53
CA ASN A 100 18.05 14.23 -25.77
C ASN A 100 16.72 14.19 -26.53
N LYS A 101 16.81 13.99 -27.85
CA LYS A 101 15.66 13.85 -28.76
C LYS A 101 15.22 12.39 -28.96
N LEU A 102 15.64 11.48 -28.07
CA LEU A 102 15.24 10.08 -28.17
C LEU A 102 13.75 9.90 -27.85
N PRO A 103 13.09 8.92 -28.48
CA PRO A 103 11.72 8.55 -28.14
C PRO A 103 11.63 8.19 -26.66
N GLY A 104 10.65 8.76 -25.95
CA GLY A 104 10.46 8.53 -24.52
C GLY A 104 11.31 9.39 -23.57
N ALA A 105 12.18 10.28 -24.09
CA ALA A 105 12.95 11.20 -23.25
C ALA A 105 12.06 12.20 -22.50
N GLU A 106 11.07 12.80 -23.18
CA GLU A 106 10.13 13.74 -22.55
C GLU A 106 9.28 13.08 -21.46
N SER A 107 8.79 11.86 -21.71
CA SER A 107 8.01 11.12 -20.73
C SER A 107 8.86 10.69 -19.53
N ALA A 108 10.10 10.25 -19.75
CA ALA A 108 11.06 9.99 -18.67
C ALA A 108 11.37 11.25 -17.86
N PHE A 109 11.53 12.41 -18.52
CA PHE A 109 11.73 13.70 -17.84
C PHE A 109 10.54 14.07 -16.95
N LYS A 110 9.30 13.88 -17.43
CA LYS A 110 8.10 14.10 -16.62
C LYS A 110 8.06 13.21 -15.37
N LEU A 111 8.45 11.93 -15.50
CA LEU A 111 8.49 10.98 -14.38
C LEU A 111 9.49 11.41 -13.30
N ILE A 112 10.71 11.83 -13.68
CA ILE A 112 11.71 12.28 -12.70
C ILE A 112 11.29 13.59 -12.01
N CYS A 113 10.59 14.50 -12.71
CA CYS A 113 10.07 15.73 -12.09
C CYS A 113 8.98 15.42 -11.06
N GLN A 114 8.06 14.50 -11.38
CA GLN A 114 7.04 14.05 -10.43
C GLN A 114 7.66 13.37 -9.22
N ALA A 115 8.65 12.50 -9.44
CA ALA A 115 9.38 11.82 -8.38
C ALA A 115 10.05 12.83 -7.44
N GLN A 116 10.76 13.81 -7.98
CA GLN A 116 11.41 14.85 -7.19
C GLN A 116 10.40 15.71 -6.40
N MET A 117 9.26 16.07 -7.01
CA MET A 117 8.23 16.87 -6.33
C MET A 117 7.63 16.15 -5.12
N ILE A 118 7.55 14.82 -5.16
CA ILE A 118 7.02 14.00 -4.06
C ILE A 118 8.11 13.73 -3.02
N LEU A 119 9.34 13.44 -3.45
CA LEU A 119 10.44 13.06 -2.56
C LEU A 119 11.13 14.25 -1.88
N LEU A 120 11.17 15.45 -2.48
CA LEU A 120 11.73 16.64 -1.82
C LEU A 120 10.78 17.25 -0.79
N ASP A 121 9.47 17.04 -0.94
CA ASP A 121 8.48 17.50 0.01
C ASP A 121 8.38 16.47 1.14
N LYS A 122 8.89 16.82 2.33
CA LYS A 122 8.94 15.92 3.49
C LYS A 122 7.56 15.38 3.87
N ALA A 123 6.48 16.15 3.71
CA ALA A 123 5.13 15.70 4.03
C ALA A 123 4.62 14.69 3.00
N LYS A 124 4.83 14.96 1.70
CA LYS A 124 4.45 14.03 0.62
C LYS A 124 5.29 12.76 0.64
N ARG A 125 6.59 12.89 0.89
CA ARG A 125 7.52 11.77 1.08
C ARG A 125 7.07 10.87 2.22
N ASN A 126 6.77 11.45 3.38
CA ASN A 126 6.24 10.69 4.51
C ASN A 126 4.92 9.98 4.18
N PHE A 127 3.99 10.65 3.50
CA PHE A 127 2.74 10.03 3.06
C PHE A 127 2.98 8.87 2.09
N TYR A 128 3.91 9.04 1.15
CA TYR A 128 4.33 8.01 0.22
C TYR A 128 4.98 6.82 0.93
N ASP A 129 5.92 7.06 1.84
CA ASP A 129 6.60 6.03 2.63
C ASP A 129 5.62 5.25 3.51
N ILE A 130 4.65 5.92 4.16
CA ILE A 130 3.57 5.27 4.93
C ILE A 130 2.69 4.41 4.02
N LYS A 131 2.33 4.92 2.84
CA LYS A 131 1.48 4.20 1.89
C LYS A 131 2.20 2.97 1.32
N ARG A 132 3.48 3.13 0.99
CA ARG A 132 4.38 2.06 0.54
C ARG A 132 4.58 1.01 1.62
N GLU A 133 4.87 1.41 2.86
CA GLU A 133 5.01 0.50 4.01
C GLU A 133 3.73 -0.32 4.23
N ARG A 134 2.54 0.28 4.07
CA ARG A 134 1.28 -0.47 4.15
C ARG A 134 1.10 -1.48 3.01
N ALA A 135 1.60 -1.18 1.81
CA ALA A 135 1.56 -2.08 0.66
C ALA A 135 2.63 -3.18 0.73
N TRP A 136 3.80 -2.89 1.32
CA TRP A 136 4.92 -3.81 1.52
C TRP A 136 4.83 -4.67 2.76
N ARG A 137 4.07 -4.24 3.77
CA ARG A 137 3.55 -5.16 4.76
C ARG A 137 2.64 -6.14 4.04
N LYS A 138 3.23 -7.30 3.67
CA LYS A 138 2.53 -8.58 3.82
C LYS A 138 1.74 -8.44 5.12
N PRO A 139 0.43 -8.78 5.17
CA PRO A 139 -0.22 -8.87 6.47
C PRO A 139 0.76 -9.65 7.31
N ALA A 140 1.29 -9.02 8.38
CA ALA A 140 2.21 -9.71 9.25
C ALA A 140 1.54 -11.07 9.50
N PRO A 141 2.25 -12.22 9.45
CA PRO A 141 1.67 -13.41 10.05
C PRO A 141 1.18 -12.90 11.39
N ILE A 142 -0.16 -12.87 11.53
CA ILE A 142 -0.83 -12.27 12.68
C ILE A 142 0.01 -12.78 13.81
N PRO A 143 0.61 -11.93 14.67
CA PRO A 143 1.35 -12.46 15.80
C PRO A 143 0.33 -13.39 16.41
N VAL A 144 0.58 -14.70 16.25
CA VAL A 144 -0.07 -15.70 17.05
C VAL A 144 0.61 -15.34 18.33
N TYR A 145 0.00 -14.39 19.06
CA TYR A 145 0.15 -14.30 20.48
C TYR A 145 0.03 -15.76 20.83
N LYS A 146 1.16 -16.36 21.21
CA LYS A 146 1.16 -17.65 21.88
C LYS A 146 0.26 -17.32 23.04
N THR A 147 -1.02 -17.59 22.83
CA THR A 147 -1.98 -17.73 23.89
C THR A 147 -1.29 -18.85 24.61
N GLN A 148 -0.57 -18.50 25.68
CA GLN A 148 -0.01 -19.50 26.55
C GLN A 148 -1.21 -20.40 26.78
N HIS A 149 -1.12 -21.61 26.24
CA HIS A 149 -1.97 -22.69 26.65
C HIS A 149 -1.55 -22.92 28.10
N VAL A 150 -2.01 -22.03 28.98
CA VAL A 150 -2.44 -22.47 30.29
C VAL A 150 -3.51 -23.50 29.94
N PRO A 151 -3.33 -24.78 30.28
CA PRO A 151 -4.39 -25.74 30.17
C PRO A 151 -5.43 -25.34 31.22
N ARG A 152 -6.21 -24.31 30.92
CA ARG A 152 -7.37 -23.99 31.71
C ARG A 152 -8.45 -24.91 31.20
N ASN A 153 -8.41 -26.08 31.80
CA ASN A 153 -9.50 -27.02 31.93
C ASN A 153 -10.76 -26.22 32.32
N ARG A 154 -11.46 -25.69 31.33
CA ARG A 154 -12.77 -25.11 31.47
C ARG A 154 -13.57 -25.75 30.37
N ALA A 155 -14.18 -26.86 30.77
CA ALA A 155 -15.22 -27.57 30.06
C ALA A 155 -15.96 -26.64 29.11
N GLN A 156 -16.18 -27.13 27.88
CA GLN A 156 -17.19 -26.62 26.97
C GLN A 156 -18.45 -26.35 27.79
N ARG A 157 -18.66 -25.08 28.17
CA ARG A 157 -19.95 -24.66 28.68
C ARG A 157 -20.73 -24.35 27.41
N PRO A 158 -21.90 -24.96 27.18
CA PRO A 158 -22.83 -24.45 26.19
C PRO A 158 -22.95 -22.94 26.46
N THR A 159 -22.74 -22.14 25.43
CA THR A 159 -22.80 -20.67 25.53
C THR A 159 -24.23 -20.31 25.91
N ASP A 160 -24.46 -20.24 27.22
CA ASP A 160 -25.72 -19.83 27.79
C ASP A 160 -25.99 -18.42 27.27
N THR A 161 -26.95 -18.34 26.36
CA THR A 161 -27.30 -17.11 25.66
C THR A 161 -28.25 -16.36 26.57
N GLY A 162 -27.70 -15.85 27.67
CA GLY A 162 -28.43 -15.04 28.64
C GLY A 162 -28.78 -13.68 28.04
N GLY A 163 -29.82 -13.63 27.21
CA GLY A 163 -30.65 -12.45 26.89
C GLY A 163 -29.97 -11.20 26.34
N SER A 164 -28.70 -11.26 25.96
CA SER A 164 -27.95 -10.06 25.56
C SER A 164 -28.24 -9.69 24.10
N LYS A 165 -28.67 -8.44 23.89
CA LYS A 165 -29.03 -7.88 22.57
C LYS A 165 -27.83 -7.36 21.78
N THR A 166 -26.64 -7.32 22.38
CA THR A 166 -25.45 -6.70 21.80
C THR A 166 -24.34 -7.74 21.58
N LEU A 167 -23.75 -7.72 20.40
CA LEU A 167 -22.58 -8.52 20.05
C LEU A 167 -21.37 -7.61 19.83
N ALA A 168 -20.21 -8.05 20.29
CA ALA A 168 -18.93 -7.45 19.92
C ALA A 168 -18.34 -8.22 18.73
N ALA A 169 -18.14 -7.52 17.63
CA ALA A 169 -17.50 -8.00 16.42
C ALA A 169 -16.02 -7.59 16.39
N TYR A 170 -15.14 -8.58 16.32
CA TYR A 170 -13.70 -8.43 16.24
C TYR A 170 -13.21 -8.95 14.88
N ASN A 171 -12.02 -8.48 14.48
CA ASN A 171 -11.39 -8.88 13.22
C ASN A 171 -12.20 -8.45 11.98
N LEU A 172 -12.87 -7.30 12.08
CA LEU A 172 -13.54 -6.65 10.95
C LEU A 172 -12.51 -6.05 9.99
N SER A 173 -12.78 -6.14 8.69
CA SER A 173 -11.90 -5.55 7.66
C SER A 173 -11.77 -4.04 7.86
N LEU A 174 -10.56 -3.50 7.64
CA LEU A 174 -10.30 -2.05 7.72
C LEU A 174 -11.02 -1.23 6.65
N GLN A 175 -11.58 -1.90 5.64
CA GLN A 175 -12.40 -1.29 4.59
C GLN A 175 -13.90 -1.42 4.85
N VAL A 176 -14.31 -2.15 5.88
CA VAL A 176 -15.72 -2.38 6.17
C VAL A 176 -16.40 -1.06 6.51
N LYS A 177 -17.56 -0.83 5.91
CA LYS A 177 -18.45 0.28 6.25
C LYS A 177 -19.62 -0.26 7.05
N ARG A 178 -20.36 0.66 7.67
CA ARG A 178 -21.60 0.35 8.38
C ARG A 178 -22.58 -0.45 7.50
N SER A 179 -22.71 -0.07 6.23
CA SER A 179 -23.60 -0.74 5.27
C SER A 179 -23.26 -2.21 5.04
N ASP A 180 -21.97 -2.56 4.98
CA ASP A 180 -21.54 -3.96 4.76
C ASP A 180 -21.87 -4.84 5.97
N ILE A 181 -21.83 -4.28 7.18
CA ILE A 181 -22.19 -4.99 8.42
C ILE A 181 -23.70 -5.19 8.48
N GLU A 182 -24.47 -4.16 8.15
CA GLU A 182 -25.94 -4.26 8.08
C GLU A 182 -26.38 -5.29 7.04
N GLU A 183 -25.74 -5.33 5.87
CA GLU A 183 -26.00 -6.32 4.83
C GLU A 183 -25.63 -7.74 5.26
N PHE A 184 -24.47 -7.91 5.89
CA PHE A 184 -24.01 -9.21 6.37
C PHE A 184 -24.90 -9.79 7.48
N PHE A 185 -25.40 -8.95 8.38
CA PHE A 185 -26.27 -9.37 9.48
C PHE A 185 -27.76 -9.37 9.13
N LYS A 186 -28.14 -8.94 7.93
CA LYS A 186 -29.54 -8.95 7.45
C LYS A 186 -30.16 -10.35 7.46
N GLU A 187 -29.35 -11.38 7.21
CA GLU A 187 -29.78 -12.79 7.26
C GLU A 187 -30.01 -13.27 8.71
N ALA A 188 -29.32 -12.66 9.69
CA ALA A 188 -29.43 -13.00 11.10
C ALA A 188 -30.56 -12.23 11.82
N GLY A 189 -30.78 -10.95 11.47
CA GLY A 189 -31.84 -10.12 12.06
C GLY A 189 -31.68 -8.62 11.82
N GLN A 190 -32.57 -7.82 12.42
CA GLN A 190 -32.52 -6.37 12.29
C GLN A 190 -31.50 -5.75 13.26
N VAL A 191 -30.52 -5.06 12.70
CA VAL A 191 -29.51 -4.31 13.46
C VAL A 191 -30.06 -2.93 13.81
N VAL A 192 -30.07 -2.58 15.09
CA VAL A 192 -30.55 -1.30 15.64
C VAL A 192 -29.45 -0.25 15.68
N ASP A 193 -28.25 -0.65 16.12
CA ASP A 193 -27.09 0.25 16.21
C ASP A 193 -25.80 -0.48 15.85
N VAL A 194 -24.90 0.23 15.17
CA VAL A 194 -23.56 -0.27 14.81
C VAL A 194 -22.55 0.78 15.24
N ARG A 195 -21.79 0.45 16.29
CA ARG A 195 -20.70 1.30 16.78
C ARG A 195 -19.38 0.74 16.34
N LEU A 196 -18.77 1.41 15.38
CA LEU A 196 -17.41 1.10 14.94
C LEU A 196 -16.41 1.73 15.89
N GLY A 197 -15.48 0.93 16.41
CA GLY A 197 -14.36 1.41 17.20
C GLY A 197 -13.39 2.18 16.32
N ILE A 198 -13.48 3.51 16.37
CA ILE A 198 -12.59 4.43 15.66
C ILE A 198 -11.60 5.04 16.67
N THR A 199 -10.32 5.08 16.32
CA THR A 199 -9.27 5.78 17.07
C THR A 199 -9.50 7.29 17.06
N GLU A 200 -8.85 8.00 17.98
CA GLU A 200 -8.86 9.47 18.03
C GLU A 200 -8.34 10.14 16.74
N TYR A 201 -7.61 9.40 15.90
CA TYR A 201 -7.11 9.84 14.60
C TYR A 201 -8.01 9.46 13.42
N GLY A 202 -9.26 9.04 13.68
CA GLY A 202 -10.22 8.68 12.63
C GLY A 202 -9.96 7.33 11.95
N ARG A 203 -9.00 6.52 12.41
CA ARG A 203 -8.77 5.16 11.88
C ARG A 203 -9.63 4.13 12.59
N PHE A 204 -10.29 3.26 11.83
CA PHE A 204 -11.05 2.11 12.33
C PHE A 204 -10.10 1.02 12.88
N LEU A 205 -10.39 0.48 14.07
CA LEU A 205 -9.55 -0.54 14.73
C LEU A 205 -9.89 -1.99 14.33
N GLY A 206 -10.88 -2.23 13.45
CA GLY A 206 -11.33 -3.59 13.15
C GLY A 206 -12.14 -4.22 14.28
N VAL A 207 -12.69 -3.40 15.18
CA VAL A 207 -13.57 -3.80 16.28
C VAL A 207 -14.84 -2.96 16.20
N GLY A 208 -15.99 -3.57 16.39
CA GLY A 208 -17.27 -2.88 16.46
C GLY A 208 -18.24 -3.58 17.41
N GLU A 209 -19.20 -2.82 17.92
CA GLU A 209 -20.35 -3.34 18.66
C GLU A 209 -21.58 -3.26 17.77
N VAL A 210 -22.35 -4.33 17.74
CA VAL A 210 -23.57 -4.47 16.95
C VAL A 210 -24.71 -4.77 17.90
N GLU A 211 -25.69 -3.89 17.96
CA GLU A 211 -26.91 -4.07 18.75
C GLU A 211 -28.05 -4.52 17.85
N PHE A 212 -28.70 -5.62 18.25
CA PHE A 212 -29.85 -6.20 17.55
C PHE A 212 -31.15 -5.84 18.25
N ALA A 213 -32.26 -5.84 17.51
CA ALA A 213 -33.56 -5.52 18.07
C ALA A 213 -33.98 -6.54 19.16
N THR A 214 -33.66 -7.81 18.95
CA THR A 214 -33.98 -8.89 19.89
C THR A 214 -32.77 -9.76 20.24
N ALA A 215 -32.81 -10.36 21.43
CA ALA A 215 -31.76 -11.31 21.87
C ALA A 215 -31.72 -12.58 21.01
N ARG A 216 -32.84 -12.96 20.37
CA ARG A 216 -32.93 -14.09 19.44
C ARG A 216 -32.17 -13.82 18.14
N GLU A 217 -32.23 -12.60 17.63
CA GLU A 217 -31.47 -12.19 16.44
C GLU A 217 -29.96 -12.14 16.74
N ALA A 218 -29.59 -11.64 17.92
CA ALA A 218 -28.19 -11.70 18.38
C ALA A 218 -27.69 -13.15 18.48
N GLN A 219 -28.54 -14.10 18.89
CA GLN A 219 -28.19 -15.51 18.95
C GLN A 219 -27.99 -16.13 17.55
N LYS A 220 -28.87 -15.80 16.59
CA LYS A 220 -28.67 -16.21 15.18
C LYS A 220 -27.41 -15.61 14.58
N ALA A 221 -27.11 -14.35 14.90
CA ALA A 221 -25.90 -13.68 14.44
C ALA A 221 -24.62 -14.38 14.95
N MET A 222 -24.66 -15.05 16.12
CA MET A 222 -23.54 -15.86 16.60
C MET A 222 -23.21 -17.06 15.70
N GLU A 223 -24.15 -17.59 14.93
CA GLU A 223 -23.90 -18.65 13.95
C GLU A 223 -23.04 -18.17 12.76
N PHE A 224 -22.97 -16.85 12.55
CA PHE A 224 -22.10 -16.23 11.55
C PHE A 224 -20.66 -16.04 12.05
N HIS A 225 -20.35 -16.49 13.27
CA HIS A 225 -18.98 -16.49 13.80
C HIS A 225 -18.04 -17.29 12.88
N GLY A 226 -16.99 -16.62 12.38
CA GLY A 226 -15.99 -17.23 11.51
C GLY A 226 -16.31 -17.18 10.01
N ARG A 227 -17.47 -16.62 9.61
CA ARG A 227 -17.75 -16.38 8.19
C ARG A 227 -16.86 -15.25 7.64
N PRO A 228 -16.40 -15.35 6.39
CA PRO A 228 -15.58 -14.33 5.75
C PRO A 228 -16.45 -13.15 5.28
N LEU A 229 -16.14 -11.95 5.75
CA LEU A 229 -16.64 -10.69 5.22
C LEU A 229 -15.48 -9.91 4.61
N LEU A 230 -15.56 -9.63 3.30
CA LEU A 230 -14.51 -8.95 2.53
C LEU A 230 -13.13 -9.62 2.67
N GLY A 231 -13.10 -10.95 2.78
CA GLY A 231 -11.88 -11.75 2.97
C GLY A 231 -11.38 -11.87 4.42
N CYS A 232 -12.05 -11.25 5.40
CA CYS A 232 -11.70 -11.33 6.82
C CYS A 232 -12.73 -12.16 7.60
N GLN A 233 -12.29 -13.17 8.37
CA GLN A 233 -13.17 -13.94 9.24
C GLN A 233 -13.61 -13.11 10.44
N ILE A 234 -14.90 -12.79 10.53
CA ILE A 234 -15.43 -12.03 11.66
C ILE A 234 -15.48 -12.92 12.90
N ARG A 235 -15.00 -12.42 14.04
CA ARG A 235 -15.17 -13.07 15.34
C ARG A 235 -16.22 -12.35 16.16
N LEU A 236 -17.30 -13.05 16.48
CA LEU A 236 -18.41 -12.53 17.29
C LEU A 236 -18.32 -13.04 18.72
N ARG A 237 -18.55 -12.15 19.67
CA ARG A 237 -18.74 -12.51 21.08
C ARG A 237 -19.98 -11.82 21.62
N VAL A 238 -20.70 -12.50 22.50
CA VAL A 238 -21.79 -11.91 23.26
C VAL A 238 -21.22 -10.82 24.16
N SER A 239 -21.59 -9.57 23.89
CA SER A 239 -21.25 -8.46 24.77
C SER A 239 -22.32 -8.42 25.86
N HIS A 240 -21.89 -8.58 27.11
CA HIS A 240 -22.81 -8.43 28.23
C HIS A 240 -23.02 -6.93 28.39
N ALA A 241 -24.23 -6.47 28.10
CA ALA A 241 -24.62 -5.09 28.37
C ALA A 241 -24.47 -4.84 29.89
N ARG A 242 -23.30 -4.35 30.32
CA ARG A 242 -23.23 -3.63 31.57
C ARG A 242 -24.03 -2.35 31.35
N GLY A 243 -25.12 -2.24 32.10
CA GLY A 243 -26.08 -1.14 32.00
C GLY A 243 -25.41 0.21 31.76
N GLN A 244 -26.06 0.99 30.89
CA GLN A 244 -25.82 2.40 30.61
C GLN A 244 -24.57 2.97 31.28
N ARG A 245 -23.44 2.97 30.57
CA ARG A 245 -22.34 3.89 30.92
C ARG A 245 -22.55 5.21 30.18
N PRO A 246 -22.58 6.34 30.90
CA PRO A 246 -22.93 7.65 30.34
C PRO A 246 -21.87 8.13 29.36
N ALA A 247 -22.30 9.00 28.44
CA ALA A 247 -21.45 9.73 27.50
C ALA A 247 -20.20 10.26 28.22
N HIS A 248 -19.02 9.76 27.84
CA HIS A 248 -17.79 10.14 28.52
C HIS A 248 -17.40 11.56 28.09
N SER A 249 -17.63 12.49 29.02
CA SER A 249 -17.13 13.86 29.03
C SER A 249 -15.67 13.96 28.57
N THR A 250 -15.43 14.79 27.55
CA THR A 250 -14.13 15.36 27.23
C THR A 250 -13.58 16.11 28.45
N LYS A 251 -12.62 15.51 29.16
CA LYS A 251 -11.86 16.23 30.19
C LYS A 251 -10.56 16.72 29.57
N ARG A 252 -10.60 17.96 29.05
CA ARG A 252 -9.41 18.78 28.77
C ARG A 252 -8.61 18.87 30.07
N ARG A 253 -7.35 18.46 30.06
CA ARG A 253 -6.38 18.86 31.09
C ARG A 253 -5.51 19.96 30.48
N HIS A 254 -5.83 21.21 30.83
CA HIS A 254 -4.84 22.27 30.87
C HIS A 254 -3.91 21.96 32.05
N GLY A 255 -2.61 21.90 31.78
CA GLY A 255 -1.59 21.95 32.81
C GLY A 255 -1.08 23.39 32.87
N GLU A 256 -1.42 24.11 33.93
CA GLU A 256 -0.71 25.31 34.33
C GLU A 256 0.23 24.95 35.49
N CYS A 257 1.49 25.28 35.27
CA CYS A 257 2.59 25.15 36.19
C CYS A 257 2.45 26.18 37.32
N VAL A 258 2.81 25.76 38.54
CA VAL A 258 3.31 26.64 39.59
C VAL A 258 4.69 26.12 39.96
#